data_AF-A0A3B9EIN0-F1
#
_entry.id   AF-A0A3B9EIN0-F1
#
_cell.length_a   1.000
_cell.length_b   1.000
_cell.length_c   1.000
_cell.angle_alpha   90.00
_cell.angle_beta   90.00
_cell.angle_gamma   90.00
#
_symmetry.space_group_name_H-M   'P 1'
#
loop_
_entity.id
_entity.type
_entity.pdbx_description
1 polymer ?
#
loop_
_entity_poly.entity_id
_entity_poly.type
_entity_poly.pdbx_seq_one_letter_code
_entity_poly.pdbx_strand_id
1 'polypeptide(L)'
;LWWGKAAPGAEQMDQMCRRAEVVSVRAVVATLPPSCEGRLVLDGADHARGGSVELWRDEAGGWRALWAAEVRGRRPWSGGGTD
;
A
#
# COMPACT_ATOMS: atom_id res chain seq x y z
N LEU A 1 -4.61 -8.02 3.26
CA LEU A 1 -3.34 -8.67 2.86
C LEU A 1 -3.66 -9.94 2.07
N TRP A 2 -3.03 -10.13 0.91
CA TRP A 2 -3.15 -11.36 0.12
C TRP A 2 -1.82 -12.12 0.12
N TRP A 3 -1.84 -13.35 0.62
CA TRP A 3 -0.66 -14.20 0.79
C TRP A 3 -0.54 -15.32 -0.26
N GLY A 4 -1.45 -15.38 -1.23
CA GLY A 4 -1.42 -16.37 -2.30
C GLY A 4 -0.18 -16.20 -3.20
N LYS A 5 0.30 -17.32 -3.77
CA LYS A 5 1.43 -17.31 -4.71
C LYS A 5 1.07 -16.64 -6.04
N ALA A 6 -0.18 -16.80 -6.50
CA ALA A 6 -0.72 -16.17 -7.69
C ALA A 6 -1.41 -14.84 -7.34
N ALA A 7 -1.53 -13.96 -8.33
CA ALA A 7 -2.35 -12.76 -8.20
C ALA A 7 -3.81 -13.13 -7.91
N PRO A 8 -4.50 -12.39 -7.03
CA PRO A 8 -5.94 -12.54 -6.85
C PRO A 8 -6.66 -12.24 -8.17
N GLY A 9 -7.74 -12.96 -8.44
CA GLY A 9 -8.61 -12.65 -9.57
C GLY A 9 -9.34 -11.32 -9.39
N ALA A 10 -9.98 -10.82 -10.45
CA ALA A 10 -10.68 -9.54 -10.44
C ALA A 10 -11.75 -9.44 -9.33
N GLU A 11 -12.53 -10.50 -9.11
CA GLU A 11 -13.55 -10.53 -8.06
C GLU A 11 -12.94 -10.47 -6.65
N GLN A 12 -11.83 -11.17 -6.43
CA GLN A 12 -11.11 -11.14 -5.14
C GLN A 12 -10.53 -9.76 -4.89
N MET A 13 -9.96 -9.12 -5.92
CA MET A 13 -9.51 -7.73 -5.83
C MET A 13 -10.66 -6.78 -5.50
N ASP A 14 -11.80 -6.91 -6.17
CA ASP A 14 -12.97 -6.07 -5.90
C ASP A 14 -13.43 -6.19 -4.44
N GLN A 15 -13.53 -7.42 -3.95
CA GLN A 15 -13.90 -7.69 -2.56
C GLN A 15 -12.91 -7.11 -1.55
N MET A 16 -11.60 -7.17 -1.83
CA MET A 16 -10.58 -6.59 -0.97
C MET A 16 -10.66 -5.07 -0.95
N CYS A 17 -10.74 -4.44 -2.12
CA CYS A 17 -10.79 -2.98 -2.24
C CYS A 17 -12.08 -2.37 -1.67
N ARG A 18 -13.21 -3.10 -1.67
CA ARG A 18 -14.42 -2.64 -0.95
C ARG A 18 -14.26 -2.63 0.57
N ARG A 19 -13.49 -3.58 1.11
CA ARG A 19 -13.41 -3.83 2.56
C ARG A 19 -12.21 -3.17 3.25
N ALA A 20 -11.17 -2.80 2.50
CA ALA A 20 -9.95 -2.24 3.06
C ALA A 20 -9.52 -0.96 2.33
N GLU A 21 -9.07 0.03 3.08
CA GLU A 21 -8.47 1.25 2.52
C GLU A 21 -7.06 0.98 1.97
N VAL A 22 -6.37 -0.02 2.53
CA VAL A 22 -5.04 -0.48 2.12
C VAL A 22 -5.10 -1.95 1.71
N VAL A 23 -4.67 -2.25 0.49
CA VAL A 23 -4.58 -3.61 -0.05
C VAL A 23 -3.13 -3.87 -0.43
N SER A 24 -2.54 -4.91 0.16
CA SER A 24 -1.19 -5.35 -0.22
C SER A 24 -1.21 -6.79 -0.70
N VAL A 25 -0.63 -7.02 -1.87
CA VAL A 25 -0.59 -8.26 -2.64
C VAL A 25 0.87 -8.57 -2.98
N ARG A 26 1.32 -9.80 -2.73
CA ARG A 26 2.71 -10.19 -3.02
C ARG A 26 2.99 -10.35 -4.52
N ALA A 27 2.01 -10.85 -5.27
CA ALA A 27 2.11 -11.01 -6.72
C ALA A 27 1.87 -9.68 -7.43
N VAL A 28 2.36 -9.56 -8.67
CA VAL A 28 2.05 -8.42 -9.55
C VAL A 28 0.57 -8.52 -9.97
N VAL A 29 -0.17 -7.42 -9.82
CA VAL A 29 -1.59 -7.34 -10.18
C VAL A 29 -1.72 -6.61 -11.52
N ALA A 30 -2.16 -7.33 -12.56
CA ALA A 30 -2.21 -6.78 -13.91
C ALA A 30 -3.31 -5.72 -14.12
N THR A 31 -4.39 -5.77 -13.34
CA THR A 31 -5.52 -4.84 -13.50
C THR A 31 -6.23 -4.61 -12.17
N LEU A 32 -6.54 -3.35 -11.87
CA LEU A 32 -7.32 -2.97 -10.70
C LEU A 32 -8.78 -2.73 -11.09
N PRO A 33 -9.75 -3.33 -10.38
CA PRO A 33 -11.16 -3.00 -10.57
C PRO A 33 -11.48 -1.58 -10.09
N PRO A 34 -12.58 -0.96 -10.56
CA PRO A 34 -12.97 0.40 -10.17
C PRO A 34 -13.15 0.59 -8.65
N SER A 35 -13.49 -0.46 -7.91
CA SER A 35 -13.61 -0.41 -6.44
C SER A 35 -12.29 -0.12 -5.72
N CYS A 36 -11.14 -0.24 -6.40
CA CYS A 36 -9.83 0.15 -5.88
C CYS A 36 -9.53 1.64 -6.09
N GLU A 37 -10.40 2.40 -6.76
CA GLU A 37 -10.23 3.86 -6.88
C GLU A 37 -10.17 4.50 -5.49
N GLY A 38 -9.17 5.36 -5.29
CA GLY A 38 -8.90 5.99 -4.00
C GLY A 38 -8.35 5.06 -2.91
N ARG A 39 -8.06 3.79 -3.22
CA ARG A 39 -7.43 2.84 -2.28
C ARG A 39 -5.92 2.83 -2.47
N LEU A 40 -5.19 2.65 -1.38
CA LEU A 40 -3.76 2.39 -1.45
C LEU A 40 -3.55 0.91 -1.77
N VAL A 41 -3.18 0.61 -3.01
CA VAL A 41 -2.87 -0.76 -3.45
C VAL A 41 -1.36 -0.90 -3.68
N LEU A 42 -0.75 -1.89 -3.03
CA LEU A 42 0.66 -2.23 -3.17
C LEU A 42 0.78 -3.65 -3.71
N ASP A 43 1.45 -3.83 -4.83
CA ASP A 43 1.60 -5.13 -5.47
C ASP A 43 3.06 -5.61 -5.53
N GLY A 44 3.28 -6.75 -6.19
CA GLY A 44 4.62 -7.31 -6.36
C GLY A 44 5.64 -6.38 -7.03
N ALA A 45 5.21 -5.49 -7.94
CA ALA A 45 6.11 -4.56 -8.61
C ALA A 45 6.58 -3.45 -7.63
N ASP A 46 5.66 -2.97 -6.79
CA ASP A 46 5.98 -2.02 -5.73
C ASP A 46 6.95 -2.61 -4.70
N HIS A 47 6.68 -3.83 -4.22
CA HIS A 47 7.55 -4.52 -3.27
C HIS A 47 8.93 -4.86 -3.87
N ALA A 48 8.99 -5.19 -5.17
CA ALA A 48 10.26 -5.44 -5.86
C ALA A 48 11.13 -4.17 -5.98
N ARG A 49 10.48 -3.00 -6.13
CA ARG A 49 11.15 -1.71 -6.25
C ARG A 49 11.62 -1.16 -4.90
N GLY A 50 10.73 -1.15 -3.90
CA GLY A 50 10.95 -0.42 -2.64
C GLY A 50 11.12 -1.29 -1.40
N GLY A 51 10.87 -2.60 -1.49
CA GLY A 51 10.89 -3.49 -0.35
C GLY A 51 9.74 -3.20 0.64
N SER A 52 10.09 -3.04 1.91
CA SER A 52 9.12 -2.79 2.98
C SER A 52 8.62 -1.34 2.99
N VAL A 53 7.32 -1.16 3.23
CA VAL A 53 6.69 0.15 3.45
C VAL A 53 6.37 0.37 4.92
N GLU A 54 6.47 1.63 5.34
CA GLU A 54 5.84 2.15 6.55
C GLU A 54 4.53 2.81 6.14
N LEU A 55 3.42 2.48 6.81
CA LEU A 55 2.10 3.05 6.52
C LEU A 55 1.85 4.27 7.41
N TRP A 56 1.40 5.35 6.79
CA TRP A 56 1.17 6.63 7.44
C TRP A 56 -0.23 7.14 7.14
N ARG A 57 -0.96 7.66 8.13
CA ARG A 57 -2.18 8.44 7.88
C ARG A 57 -1.83 9.92 7.78
N ASP A 58 -2.21 10.56 6.69
CA ASP A 58 -2.08 12.00 6.56
C ASP A 58 -3.19 12.77 7.29
N GLU A 59 -3.05 14.09 7.34
CA GLU A 59 -3.98 14.98 8.06
C GLU A 59 -5.39 14.96 7.49
N ALA A 60 -5.54 14.64 6.20
CA ALA A 60 -6.84 14.47 5.54
C ALA A 60 -7.46 13.08 5.81
N GLY A 61 -6.77 12.22 6.57
CA GLY A 61 -7.21 10.87 6.92
C GLY A 61 -6.86 9.81 5.88
N GLY A 62 -6.18 10.18 4.79
CA GLY A 62 -5.75 9.27 3.73
C GLY A 62 -4.54 8.42 4.13
N TRP A 63 -4.42 7.23 3.54
CA TRP A 63 -3.25 6.37 3.74
C TRP A 63 -2.15 6.69 2.74
N ARG A 64 -0.91 6.76 3.23
CA ARG A 64 0.31 6.88 2.45
C ARG A 64 1.24 5.72 2.75
N ALA A 65 1.91 5.21 1.72
CA ALA A 65 3.03 4.29 1.86
C ALA A 65 4.33 5.08 1.70
N LEU A 66 5.23 4.95 2.67
CA LEU A 66 6.57 5.50 2.62
C LEU A 66 7.57 4.34 2.61
N TRP A 67 8.57 4.38 1.73
CA TRP A 67 9.56 3.30 1.70
C TRP A 67 10.38 3.34 2.99
N ALA A 68 10.44 2.23 3.72
CA ALA A 68 11.13 2.17 5.00
C ALA A 68 12.62 2.52 4.87
N ALA A 69 13.21 2.28 3.69
CA ALA A 69 14.59 2.64 3.38
C ALA A 69 14.82 4.16 3.38
N GLU A 70 13.83 4.94 2.93
CA GLU A 70 13.93 6.39 2.77
C GLU A 70 13.69 7.14 4.09
N VAL A 71 12.79 6.62 4.93
CA VAL A 71 12.41 7.26 6.20
C VAL A 71 13.20 6.73 7.40
N ARG A 72 14.15 5.81 7.18
CA ARG A 72 14.96 5.26 8.26
C ARG A 72 15.78 6.36 8.94
N GLY A 73 15.59 6.50 10.24
CA GLY A 73 16.30 7.51 11.06
C GLY A 73 15.72 8.93 10.97
N ARG A 74 14.80 9.21 10.04
CA ARG A 74 14.06 10.48 9.93
C ARG A 74 12.60 10.20 9.59
N ARG A 75 11.86 9.67 10.57
CA ARG A 75 10.44 9.36 10.37
C ARG A 75 9.60 10.63 10.56
N PRO A 76 8.70 10.97 9.63
CA PRO A 76 7.83 12.14 9.76
C PRO A 76 7.04 12.20 11.08
N TRP A 77 6.70 11.05 11.70
CA TRP A 77 6.04 11.01 13.00
C TRP A 77 6.92 11.23 14.21
N SER A 78 8.24 11.00 14.09
CA SER A 78 9.08 10.92 15.28
C SER A 78 9.38 12.27 15.95
N GLY A 79 8.70 13.35 15.56
CA GLY A 79 8.74 14.61 16.29
C GLY A 79 10.12 15.27 16.26
N GLY A 80 10.60 15.57 15.06
CA GLY A 80 11.67 16.55 14.84
C GLY A 80 11.15 17.60 13.86
N GLY A 81 10.15 18.37 14.28
CA GLY A 81 9.61 19.45 13.46
C GLY A 81 10.63 20.57 13.33
N THR A 82 11.06 20.85 12.11
CA THR A 82 10.91 22.13 11.39
C THR A 82 11.50 21.96 9.99
N ASP A 83 10.90 22.68 9.04
CA ASP A 83 11.41 22.92 7.68
C ASP A 83 12.87 23.39 7.65
#